data_AF-A0A0G4MQX9-F1
#
_entry.id   AF-A0A0G4MQX9-F1
#
_cell.length_a   1.000
_cell.length_b   1.000
_cell.length_c   1.000
_cell.angle_alpha   90.00
_cell.angle_beta   90.00
_cell.angle_gamma   90.00
#
_symmetry.space_group_name_H-M   'P 1'
#
loop_
_entity.id
_entity.type
_entity.pdbx_description
1 polymer ?
#
loop_
_entity_poly.entity_id
_entity_poly.type
_entity_poly.pdbx_seq_one_letter_code
_entity_poly.pdbx_strand_id
1 'polypeptide(L)' 'MGRCIYGGLYDPGSPLSDENDYRKDVIEAFQELKCPVVRYPGGNFIATYHWQDGIGPREKRPKK' A
#
# COMPACT_ATOMS: atom_id res chain seq x y z
N MET A 1 1.67 15.04 -0.61
CA MET A 1 1.42 14.14 -1.76
C MET A 1 2.18 12.85 -1.50
N GLY A 2 1.55 11.67 -1.64
CA GLY A 2 2.20 10.37 -1.38
C GLY A 2 1.57 9.47 -0.30
N ARG A 3 0.39 9.82 0.24
CA ARG A 3 -0.29 9.03 1.29
C ARG A 3 -1.26 7.98 0.76
N CYS A 4 -1.18 7.60 -0.52
CA CYS A 4 -2.09 6.59 -1.08
C CYS A 4 -1.82 5.20 -0.50
N ILE A 5 -0.53 4.84 -0.34
CA ILE A 5 -0.12 3.57 0.25
C ILE A 5 0.22 3.79 1.72
N TYR A 6 1.31 4.50 2.03
CA TYR A 6 1.77 4.73 3.41
C TYR A 6 0.98 5.85 4.10
N GLY A 7 0.33 5.53 5.22
CA GLY A 7 -0.60 6.44 5.93
C GLY A 7 -1.97 6.57 5.26
N GLY A 8 -2.27 5.73 4.27
CA GLY A 8 -3.56 5.61 3.61
C GLY A 8 -4.08 4.18 3.73
N LEU A 9 -3.78 3.34 2.74
CA LEU A 9 -4.15 1.92 2.74
C LEU A 9 -3.35 1.11 3.76
N TYR A 10 -2.06 1.41 3.93
CA TYR A 10 -1.13 0.71 4.79
C TYR A 10 -0.60 1.67 5.87
N ASP A 11 -0.93 1.40 7.13
CA ASP A 11 -0.55 2.24 8.27
C ASP A 11 -0.32 1.42 9.55
N PRO A 12 0.92 0.96 9.81
CA PRO A 12 1.27 0.11 10.95
C PRO A 12 1.02 0.73 12.34
N GLY A 13 0.89 2.06 12.42
CA GLY A 13 0.70 2.76 13.69
C GLY A 13 -0.77 3.03 14.02
N SER A 14 -1.71 2.73 13.11
CA SER A 14 -3.10 3.10 13.28
C SER A 14 -3.88 2.05 14.08
N PRO A 15 -4.74 2.45 15.05
CA PRO A 15 -5.63 1.55 15.76
C PRO A 15 -6.70 0.91 14.86
N LEU A 16 -6.90 1.48 13.66
CA LEU A 16 -7.85 1.00 12.66
C LEU A 16 -7.24 -0.05 11.71
N SER A 17 -5.97 -0.40 11.90
CA SER A 17 -5.28 -1.37 11.06
C SER A 17 -5.55 -2.82 11.47
N ASP A 18 -5.44 -3.73 10.51
CA ASP A 18 -5.52 -5.17 10.73
C ASP A 18 -4.15 -5.77 11.10
N GLU A 19 -4.10 -7.11 11.18
CA GLU A 19 -2.88 -7.87 11.52
C GLU A 19 -1.76 -7.72 10.48
N ASN A 20 -2.09 -7.26 9.27
CA ASN A 20 -1.15 -6.99 8.19
C ASN A 20 -0.87 -5.49 8.03
N ASP A 21 -1.23 -4.67 9.01
CA ASP A 21 -1.12 -3.20 9.03
C ASP A 21 -1.97 -2.48 7.96
N TYR A 22 -2.98 -3.13 7.38
CA TYR A 22 -3.90 -2.47 6.44
C TYR A 22 -5.07 -1.82 7.17
N ARG A 23 -5.41 -0.60 6.77
CA ARG A 23 -6.52 0.15 7.36
C ARG A 23 -7.87 -0.46 6.97
N LYS A 24 -8.60 -0.98 7.97
CA LYS A 24 -9.91 -1.64 7.76
C LYS A 24 -10.96 -0.69 7.21
N ASP A 25 -10.99 0.55 7.72
CA ASP A 25 -11.92 1.58 7.28
C ASP A 25 -11.74 1.95 5.81
N VAL A 26 -10.49 1.89 5.30
CA VAL A 26 -10.23 2.06 3.86
C VAL A 26 -10.71 0.86 3.07
N ILE A 27 -10.45 -0.36 3.54
CA ILE A 27 -10.88 -1.58 2.85
C ILE A 27 -12.41 -1.63 2.75
N GLU A 28 -13.13 -1.32 3.83
CA GLU A 28 -14.59 -1.26 3.86
C GLU A 28 -15.14 -0.27 2.82
N ALA A 29 -14.56 0.94 2.74
CA ALA A 29 -14.95 1.92 1.74
C ALA A 29 -14.71 1.43 0.29
N PHE A 30 -13.63 0.69 0.03
CA PHE A 30 -13.38 0.08 -1.28
C PHE A 30 -14.39 -1.03 -1.63
N GLN A 31 -14.84 -1.79 -0.63
CA GLN A 31 -15.87 -2.82 -0.80
C GLN A 31 -17.23 -2.20 -1.12
N GLU A 32 -17.61 -1.11 -0.45
CA GLU A 32 -18.84 -0.36 -0.74
C GLU A 32 -18.86 0.20 -2.17
N LEU A 33 -17.72 0.70 -2.64
CA LEU A 33 -17.55 1.22 -4.00
C LEU A 33 -17.56 0.12 -5.08
N LYS A 34 -17.45 -1.16 -4.70
CA LYS A 34 -17.38 -2.31 -5.62
C LYS A 34 -16.31 -2.11 -6.70
N CYS A 35 -15.14 -1.62 -6.33
CA CYS A 35 -14.06 -1.35 -7.28
C CYS A 35 -13.56 -2.67 -7.91
N PRO A 36 -13.73 -2.88 -9.22
CA PRO A 36 -13.43 -4.19 -9.82
C PRO A 36 -11.93 -4.38 -10.11
N VAL A 37 -11.19 -3.30 -10.31
CA VAL A 37 -9.78 -3.32 -10.71
C VAL A 37 -9.05 -2.13 -10.10
N VAL A 38 -7.90 -2.40 -9.50
CA VAL A 38 -6.98 -1.38 -8.98
C VAL A 38 -5.64 -1.49 -9.72
N ARG A 39 -5.19 -0.39 -10.32
CA ARG A 39 -3.89 -0.31 -11.00
C ARG A 39 -2.77 -0.08 -9.98
N TYR A 40 -1.77 -0.96 -9.96
CA TYR A 40 -0.60 -0.87 -9.06
C TYR A 40 0.62 -1.62 -9.65
N PRO A 41 1.88 -1.22 -9.36
CA PRO A 41 2.33 0.10 -8.92
C PRO A 41 2.33 1.08 -10.11
N GLY A 42 1.74 2.27 -9.96
CA GLY A 42 1.33 3.11 -11.09
C GLY A 42 1.88 4.54 -11.09
N GLY A 43 1.55 5.26 -12.16
CA GLY A 43 1.96 6.65 -12.38
C GLY A 43 3.44 6.80 -12.70
N ASN A 44 4.00 8.00 -12.54
CA ASN A 44 5.42 8.28 -12.80
C ASN A 44 6.37 7.50 -11.87
N PHE A 45 5.86 6.95 -10.75
CA PHE A 45 6.64 6.13 -9.83
C PHE A 45 7.20 4.86 -10.50
N ILE A 46 6.44 4.24 -11.40
CA ILE A 46 6.88 3.00 -12.06
C ILE A 46 8.09 3.19 -12.98
N ALA A 47 8.34 4.42 -13.45
CA ALA A 47 9.40 4.71 -14.40
C ALA A 47 10.81 4.41 -13.84
N THR A 48 10.96 4.43 -12.51
CA THR A 48 12.25 4.20 -11.83
C THR A 48 12.17 3.12 -10.75
N TYR A 49 11.02 2.46 -10.60
CA TYR A 49 10.79 1.44 -9.60
C TYR A 49 11.32 0.07 -10.04
N HIS A 50 12.18 -0.54 -9.21
CA HIS A 50 12.69 -1.88 -9.41
C HIS A 50 11.87 -2.85 -8.55
N TRP A 51 11.03 -3.69 -9.17
CA TRP A 51 10.10 -4.56 -8.45
C TRP A 51 10.77 -5.53 -7.46
N GLN A 52 12.03 -5.89 -7.72
CA GLN A 52 12.85 -6.74 -6.86
C GLN A 52 13.07 -6.12 -5.47
N ASP A 53 13.06 -4.78 -5.38
CA ASP A 53 13.18 -4.04 -4.13
C ASP A 53 11.91 -4.18 -3.26
N GLY A 54 10.79 -4.62 -3.84
CA GLY A 54 9.50 -4.78 -3.15
C GLY A 54 9.23 -6.17 -2.56
N ILE A 55 10.06 -7.17 -2.83
CA ILE A 55 9.83 -8.57 -2.43
C ILE A 55 10.81 -9.05 -1.35
N GLY A 56 10.59 -10.25 -0.80
CA GLY A 56 11.44 -10.84 0.24
C GLY A 56 11.24 -10.23 1.64
N PRO A 57 12.08 -10.60 2.63
CA PRO A 57 11.96 -10.12 4.01
C PRO A 57 12.05 -8.59 4.07
N ARG A 58 11.10 -7.94 4.76
CA ARG A 58 10.98 -6.47 4.82
C ARG A 58 12.26 -5.79 5.28
N GLU A 59 12.97 -6.40 6.23
CA GLU A 59 14.23 -5.88 6.78
C GLU A 59 15.39 -5.85 5.78
N LYS A 60 15.34 -6.71 4.74
CA LYS A 60 16.37 -6.82 3.69
C LYS A 60 16.07 -5.95 2.46
N ARG A 61 14.91 -5.31 2.41
CA ARG A 61 14.53 -4.43 1.30
C ARG A 61 15.30 -3.11 1.41
N PRO A 62 15.76 -2.54 0.28
CA PRO A 62 16.51 -1.28 0.30
C PRO A 62 15.61 -0.12 0.77
N LYS A 63 16.14 0.70 1.69
CA LYS A 63 15.51 1.94 2.16
C LYS A 63 16.00 3.10 1.29
N LYS A 64 15.40 3.29 0.11
CA LYS A 64 15.62 4.47 -0.74
C LYS A 64 14.57 5.53 -0.46
#